data_AF-A0A0A2VCC8-F1
#
_entry.id   AF-A0A0A2VCC8-F1
#
_cell.length_a   1.000
_cell.length_b   1.000
_cell.length_c   1.000
_cell.angle_alpha   90.00
_cell.angle_beta   90.00
_cell.angle_gamma   90.00
#
_symmetry.space_group_name_H-M   'P 1'
#
loop_
_entity.id
_entity.type
_entity.pdbx_description
1 polymer ?
#
loop_
_entity_poly.entity_id
_entity_poly.type
_entity_poly.pdbx_seq_one_letter_code
_entity_poly.pdbx_strand_id
1 'polypeptide(L)'
;MVNGLMLVLSLIGLSIVLNGIAMVKTEVRKSPVKSIMMICLGVLTLVFLYLVPYSFWRLTGSHVNWGGMLAVAAAGISVIVYVRWLYMVRINKTS
;
A
#
# COMPACT_ATOMS: atom_id res chain seq x y z
N MET A 1 21.97 4.40 -4.21
CA MET A 1 21.30 3.33 -5.01
C MET A 1 20.34 2.46 -4.18
N VAL A 2 20.67 2.05 -2.94
CA VAL A 2 19.83 1.14 -2.13
C VAL A 2 18.41 1.68 -1.81
N ASN A 3 18.27 3.00 -1.56
CA ASN A 3 16.99 3.58 -1.15
C ASN A 3 15.90 3.57 -2.26
N GLY A 4 16.30 3.68 -3.53
CA GLY A 4 15.35 3.65 -4.66
C GLY A 4 14.79 2.25 -4.90
N LEU A 5 15.61 1.22 -4.68
CA LEU A 5 15.22 -0.18 -4.84
C LEU A 5 14.21 -0.58 -3.74
N MET A 6 14.40 -0.11 -2.51
CA MET A 6 13.42 -0.27 -1.41
C MET A 6 12.06 0.34 -1.73
N LEU A 7 12.03 1.49 -2.41
CA LEU A 7 10.79 2.14 -2.83
C LEU A 7 10.03 1.31 -3.86
N VAL A 8 10.75 0.82 -4.89
CA VAL A 8 10.17 -0.03 -5.92
C VAL A 8 9.63 -1.33 -5.32
N LEU A 9 10.39 -1.97 -4.43
CA LEU A 9 9.94 -3.17 -3.72
C LEU A 9 8.71 -2.91 -2.83
N SER A 10 8.64 -1.74 -2.19
CA SER A 10 7.50 -1.36 -1.36
C SER A 10 6.23 -1.14 -2.19
N LEU A 11 6.35 -0.54 -3.37
CA LEU A 11 5.23 -0.35 -4.30
C LEU A 11 4.74 -1.67 -4.92
N ILE A 12 5.67 -2.56 -5.29
CA ILE A 12 5.36 -3.91 -5.77
C ILE A 12 4.68 -4.71 -4.65
N GLY A 13 5.25 -4.71 -3.45
CA GLY A 13 4.70 -5.39 -2.28
C GLY A 13 3.30 -4.91 -1.92
N LEU A 14 3.07 -3.60 -1.90
CA LEU A 14 1.74 -3.02 -1.70
C LEU A 14 0.75 -3.52 -2.76
N SER A 15 1.15 -3.55 -4.03
CA SER A 15 0.29 -4.02 -5.12
C SER A 15 -0.05 -5.51 -4.99
N ILE A 16 0.91 -6.34 -4.59
CA ILE A 16 0.69 -7.78 -4.33
C ILE A 16 -0.29 -7.98 -3.18
N VAL A 17 -0.10 -7.27 -2.06
CA VAL A 17 -0.96 -7.36 -0.88
C VAL A 17 -2.40 -6.95 -1.22
N LEU A 18 -2.57 -5.82 -1.92
CA LEU A 18 -3.89 -5.35 -2.34
C LEU A 18 -4.56 -6.32 -3.32
N ASN A 19 -3.80 -6.93 -4.23
CA ASN A 19 -4.31 -7.97 -5.13
C ASN A 19 -4.74 -9.22 -4.35
N GLY A 20 -3.97 -9.62 -3.33
CA GLY A 20 -4.33 -10.69 -2.41
C GLY A 20 -5.63 -10.41 -1.66
N ILE A 21 -5.83 -9.17 -1.16
CA ILE A 21 -7.08 -8.76 -0.52
C ILE A 21 -8.27 -8.89 -1.48
N ALA A 22 -8.10 -8.41 -2.71
CA ALA A 22 -9.14 -8.51 -3.73
C ALA A 22 -9.50 -9.97 -4.02
N MET A 23 -8.50 -10.83 -4.28
CA MET A 23 -8.71 -12.27 -4.52
C MET A 23 -9.45 -12.94 -3.37
N VAL A 24 -8.98 -12.75 -2.14
CA VAL A 24 -9.60 -13.31 -0.94
C VAL A 24 -11.04 -12.84 -0.82
N LYS A 25 -11.34 -11.56 -1.09
CA LYS A 25 -12.70 -11.02 -0.98
C LYS A 25 -13.67 -11.69 -1.98
N THR A 26 -13.22 -11.99 -3.20
CA THR A 26 -14.02 -12.64 -4.27
C THR A 26 -14.53 -14.04 -3.94
N GLU A 27 -13.89 -14.77 -3.02
CA GLU A 27 -14.34 -16.11 -2.66
C GLU A 27 -15.65 -16.09 -1.86
N VAL A 28 -16.65 -16.85 -2.30
CA VAL A 28 -18.01 -16.83 -1.72
C VAL A 28 -18.08 -17.44 -0.31
N ARG A 29 -17.10 -18.27 0.08
CA ARG A 29 -17.16 -19.03 1.34
C ARG A 29 -16.50 -18.29 2.50
N LYS A 30 -17.28 -17.96 3.54
CA LYS A 30 -16.76 -17.42 4.81
C LYS A 30 -16.12 -18.56 5.61
N SER A 31 -14.79 -18.58 5.68
CA SER A 31 -14.00 -19.50 6.51
C SER A 31 -13.25 -18.70 7.59
N PRO A 32 -13.05 -19.23 8.81
CA PRO A 32 -12.23 -18.58 9.84
C PRO A 32 -10.80 -18.30 9.34
N VAL A 33 -10.26 -19.17 8.49
CA VAL A 33 -8.95 -18.98 7.83
C VAL A 33 -8.93 -17.73 6.95
N LYS A 34 -10.04 -17.45 6.25
CA LYS A 34 -10.22 -16.27 5.40
C LYS A 34 -10.18 -14.96 6.22
N SER A 35 -10.78 -14.99 7.41
CA SER A 35 -10.81 -13.84 8.30
C SER A 35 -9.42 -13.50 8.83
N ILE A 36 -8.65 -14.51 9.23
CA ILE A 36 -7.25 -14.35 9.66
C ILE A 36 -6.39 -13.81 8.51
N MET A 37 -6.56 -14.38 7.31
CA MET A 37 -5.82 -13.96 6.12
C MET A 37 -6.12 -12.50 5.71
N MET A 38 -7.39 -12.06 5.80
CA MET A 38 -7.75 -10.65 5.61
C MET A 38 -7.11 -9.72 6.65
N ILE A 39 -7.04 -10.14 7.91
CA ILE A 39 -6.37 -9.37 8.98
C ILE A 39 -4.87 -9.26 8.68
N CYS A 40 -4.20 -10.37 8.34
CA CYS A 40 -2.78 -10.36 7.98
C CYS A 40 -2.49 -9.45 6.77
N LEU A 41 -3.32 -9.52 5.72
CA LEU A 41 -3.19 -8.65 4.56
C LEU A 41 -3.47 -7.17 4.90
N GLY A 42 -4.41 -6.90 5.82
CA GLY A 42 -4.66 -5.57 6.36
C GLY A 42 -3.43 -4.99 7.09
N VAL A 43 -2.79 -5.79 7.95
CA VAL A 43 -1.56 -5.42 8.65
C VAL A 43 -0.42 -5.16 7.66
N LEU A 44 -0.25 -6.03 6.65
CA LEU A 44 0.72 -5.82 5.57
C LEU A 44 0.46 -4.51 4.81
N THR A 45 -0.80 -4.16 4.56
CA THR A 45 -1.17 -2.90 3.90
C THR A 45 -0.73 -1.70 4.74
N LEU A 46 -0.93 -1.74 6.06
CA LEU A 46 -0.46 -0.68 6.97
C LEU A 46 1.07 -0.56 6.96
N VAL A 47 1.78 -1.69 6.95
CA VAL A 47 3.25 -1.73 6.85
C VAL A 47 3.73 -1.05 5.57
N PHE A 48 3.12 -1.34 4.42
CA PHE A 48 3.47 -0.70 3.15
C PHE A 48 3.05 0.77 3.07
N LEU A 49 1.92 1.15 3.69
CA LEU A 49 1.48 2.53 3.84
C LEU A 49 2.51 3.39 4.59
N TYR A 50 3.27 2.80 5.52
CA TYR A 50 4.34 3.48 6.24
C TYR A 50 5.69 3.42 5.52
N LEU A 51 6.01 2.27 4.91
CA LEU A 51 7.25 2.07 4.17
C LEU A 51 7.40 2.99 2.97
N VAL A 52 6.32 3.20 2.19
CA VAL A 52 6.41 4.02 0.96
C VAL A 52 6.76 5.49 1.27
N PRO A 53 6.06 6.20 2.17
CA PRO A 53 6.45 7.56 2.58
C PRO A 53 7.83 7.60 3.24
N TYR A 54 8.19 6.59 4.04
CA TYR A 54 9.49 6.52 4.69
C TYR A 54 10.65 6.36 3.69
N SER A 55 10.48 5.50 2.68
CA SER A 55 11.45 5.36 1.59
C SER A 55 11.58 6.65 0.76
N PHE A 56 10.45 7.34 0.51
CA PHE A 56 10.46 8.66 -0.13
C PHE A 56 11.19 9.71 0.72
N TRP A 57 10.98 9.69 2.04
CA TRP A 57 11.62 10.60 2.99
C TRP A 57 13.14 10.42 2.99
N ARG A 58 13.61 9.17 3.02
CA ARG A 58 15.04 8.85 2.90
C ARG A 58 15.65 9.20 1.55
N LEU A 59 14.88 9.10 0.46
CA LEU A 59 15.35 9.43 -0.89
C LEU A 59 15.50 10.94 -1.10
N THR A 60 14.57 11.72 -0.56
CA THR A 60 14.50 13.16 -0.76
C THR A 60 15.33 13.96 0.23
N GLY A 61 15.84 13.34 1.30
CA GLY A 61 16.60 14.05 2.34
C GLY A 61 15.77 15.12 3.06
N SER A 62 14.45 14.90 3.13
CA SER A 62 13.38 15.84 3.44
C SER A 62 13.54 16.72 4.70
N HIS A 63 14.46 16.38 5.62
CA HIS A 63 14.80 17.21 6.78
C HIS A 63 15.32 18.62 6.41
N VAL A 64 15.79 18.83 5.17
CA VAL A 64 16.57 20.03 4.81
C VAL A 64 15.82 20.95 3.83
N ASN A 65 14.74 20.51 3.16
CA ASN A 65 14.11 21.31 2.11
C ASN A 65 12.59 21.07 1.96
N TRP A 66 11.83 22.15 1.78
CA TRP A 66 10.36 22.15 1.63
C TRP A 66 9.88 21.25 0.47
N GLY A 67 10.66 21.17 -0.61
CA GLY A 67 10.36 20.29 -1.75
C GLY A 67 10.37 18.80 -1.37
N GLY A 68 11.25 18.38 -0.46
CA GLY A 68 11.29 17.01 0.05
C GLY A 68 10.06 16.68 0.91
N MET A 69 9.66 17.60 1.78
CA MET A 69 8.43 17.44 2.58
C MET A 69 7.18 17.33 1.70
N LEU A 70 7.04 18.19 0.68
CA LEU A 70 5.91 18.14 -0.26
C LEU A 70 5.90 16.84 -1.07
N ALA A 71 7.06 16.35 -1.52
CA ALA A 71 7.15 15.07 -2.22
C ALA A 71 6.73 13.88 -1.36
N VAL A 72 7.09 13.87 -0.07
CA VAL A 72 6.67 12.81 0.87
C VAL A 72 5.17 12.88 1.14
N ALA A 73 4.62 14.09 1.34
CA ALA A 73 3.19 14.28 1.52
C ALA A 73 2.39 13.82 0.29
N ALA A 74 2.85 14.19 -0.91
CA ALA A 74 2.26 13.76 -2.18
C ALA A 74 2.33 12.23 -2.32
N ALA A 75 3.45 11.59 -1.96
CA ALA A 75 3.56 10.13 -1.98
C ALA A 75 2.55 9.45 -1.03
N GLY A 76 2.39 9.97 0.19
CA GLY A 76 1.38 9.46 1.14
C GLY A 76 -0.05 9.57 0.60
N ILE A 77 -0.40 10.73 0.03
CA ILE A 77 -1.71 10.95 -0.61
C ILE A 77 -1.90 9.98 -1.79
N SER A 78 -0.87 9.79 -2.61
CA SER A 78 -0.90 8.90 -3.77
C SER A 78 -1.22 7.46 -3.39
N VAL A 79 -0.61 6.97 -2.29
CA VAL A 79 -0.88 5.63 -1.76
C VAL A 79 -2.33 5.50 -1.30
N ILE A 80 -2.86 6.50 -0.59
CA ILE A 80 -4.27 6.50 -0.13
C ILE A 80 -5.23 6.46 -1.33
N VAL A 81 -4.97 7.29 -2.35
CA VAL A 81 -5.76 7.32 -3.59
C VAL A 81 -5.71 5.96 -4.30
N TYR A 82 -4.52 5.36 -4.40
CA TYR A 82 -4.33 4.04 -5.03
C TYR A 82 -5.09 2.93 -4.30
N VAL A 83 -5.00 2.87 -2.96
CA VAL A 83 -5.72 1.91 -2.13
C VAL A 83 -7.23 2.08 -2.31
N ARG A 84 -7.73 3.33 -2.27
CA ARG A 84 -9.16 3.63 -2.46
C ARG A 84 -9.64 3.26 -3.86
N TRP A 85 -8.86 3.57 -4.89
CA TRP A 85 -9.17 3.21 -6.27
C TRP A 85 -9.24 1.69 -6.45
N LEU A 86 -8.27 0.95 -5.92
CA LEU A 86 -8.28 -0.52 -5.96
C LEU A 86 -9.50 -1.10 -5.24
N TYR A 87 -9.87 -0.52 -4.09
CA TYR A 87 -11.10 -0.89 -3.40
C TYR A 87 -12.31 -0.63 -4.30
N MET A 88 -12.49 0.57 -4.83
CA MET A 88 -13.65 0.88 -5.69
C MET A 88 -13.70 0.03 -6.96
N VAL A 89 -12.57 -0.23 -7.63
CA VAL A 89 -12.54 -0.97 -8.90
C VAL A 89 -12.74 -2.45 -8.69
N ARG A 90 -12.10 -3.06 -7.69
CA ARG A 90 -12.12 -4.52 -7.54
C ARG A 90 -13.15 -5.02 -6.56
N ILE A 91 -13.46 -4.23 -5.54
CA ILE A 91 -14.37 -4.64 -4.47
C ILE A 91 -15.82 -4.23 -4.78
N ASN A 92 -16.08 -3.09 -5.41
CA ASN A 92 -17.46 -2.74 -5.81
C ASN A 92 -17.90 -3.42 -7.11
N LYS A 93 -16.99 -3.94 -7.95
CA LYS A 93 -17.37 -4.75 -9.12
C LYS A 93 -17.76 -6.20 -8.78
N THR A 94 -17.55 -6.63 -7.53
CA THR A 94 -17.82 -8.00 -7.07
C THR A 94 -18.99 -8.09 -6.09
N SER A 95 -19.68 -6.98 -5.80
CA SER A 95 -20.96 -6.93 -5.09
C SER A 95 -22.12 -6.72 -6.06
#